data_AF-A0A3B9L6V9-F1
#
_entry.id   AF-A0A3B9L6V9-F1
#
_cell.length_a   1.000
_cell.length_b   1.000
_cell.length_c   1.000
_cell.angle_alpha   90.00
_cell.angle_beta   90.00
_cell.angle_gamma   90.00
#
_symmetry.space_group_name_H-M   'P 1'
#
loop_
_entity.id
_entity.type
_entity.pdbx_description
1 polymer ?
#
loop_
_entity_poly.entity_id
_entity_poly.type
_entity_poly.pdbx_seq_one_letter_code
_entity_poly.pdbx_strand_id
1 'polypeptide(L)'
;FFPIIYNQVFAAVKAAVPAGTPDAIIQSIAMPKAIASAKPLLYNSLGDPLNASAQVVDTPMHDNLKGLASFFNDVNTNTLPEVSFVIPKNLDSGHPGYSAPARYEAFLADLIAKVQANPALYESTAIVITTDEGGGYFDSGYIQSVDFFGDGTRIPLIVVSPYAKKGYVDHTYYDHSSILKFIERNWQLPTLSNRSRDNLPNPKQDKEFDEHHHVEAEAYIPENAPAIGDLMNLFSFNKVKHNKED
;
A
#
# COMPACT_ATOMS: atom_id res chain seq x y z
N PHE A 1 -0.63 16.58 15.10
CA PHE A 1 -0.42 15.53 16.13
C PHE A 1 0.88 15.73 16.91
N PHE A 2 2.05 15.78 16.27
CA PHE A 2 3.32 16.00 16.97
C PHE A 2 3.39 17.27 17.84
N PRO A 3 2.88 18.45 17.43
CA PRO A 3 2.88 19.64 18.29
C PRO A 3 2.11 19.45 19.61
N ILE A 4 1.04 18.66 19.59
CA ILE A 4 0.23 18.37 20.79
C ILE A 4 1.03 17.48 21.75
N ILE A 5 1.60 16.39 21.25
CA ILE A 5 2.46 15.49 22.05
C ILE A 5 3.66 16.26 22.60
N TYR A 6 4.30 17.08 21.76
CA TYR A 6 5.43 17.90 22.17
C TYR A 6 5.04 18.85 23.31
N ASN A 7 3.94 19.57 23.20
CA ASN A 7 3.49 20.50 24.24
C ASN A 7 3.18 19.78 25.56
N GLN A 8 2.56 18.59 25.51
CA GLN A 8 2.28 17.78 26.70
C GLN A 8 3.56 17.28 27.35
N VAL A 9 4.49 16.72 26.57
CA VAL A 9 5.79 16.25 27.07
C VAL A 9 6.63 17.40 27.61
N PHE A 10 6.65 18.54 26.92
CA PHE A 10 7.36 19.73 27.35
C PHE A 10 6.83 20.23 28.70
N ALA A 11 5.51 20.32 28.88
CA ALA A 11 4.90 20.69 30.15
C ALA A 11 5.24 19.70 31.27
N ALA A 12 5.21 18.40 31.00
CA ALA A 12 5.57 17.36 31.96
C ALA A 12 7.05 17.43 32.38
N VAL A 13 7.96 17.66 31.42
CA VAL A 13 9.39 17.85 31.72
C VAL A 13 9.60 19.13 32.53
N LYS A 14 8.95 20.23 32.15
CA LYS A 14 9.02 21.52 32.87
C LYS A 14 8.58 21.40 34.32
N ALA A 15 7.55 20.58 34.60
CA ALA A 15 7.09 20.31 35.96
C ALA A 15 8.04 19.40 36.77
N ALA A 16 8.89 18.62 36.10
CA ALA A 16 9.79 17.65 36.73
C ALA A 16 11.22 18.18 36.96
N VAL A 17 11.58 19.35 36.41
CA VAL A 17 12.89 19.99 36.59
C VAL A 17 12.83 21.14 37.60
N PRO A 18 13.96 21.56 38.22
CA PRO A 18 13.98 22.69 39.14
C PRO A 18 13.42 23.98 38.55
N ALA A 19 12.76 24.78 39.38
CA ALA A 19 12.26 26.09 38.99
C ALA A 19 13.40 26.99 38.49
N GLY A 20 13.19 27.71 37.38
CA GLY A 20 14.21 28.54 36.75
C GLY A 20 15.12 27.79 35.76
N THR A 21 14.93 26.49 35.54
CA THR A 21 15.61 25.77 34.46
C THR A 21 15.30 26.43 33.11
N PRO A 22 16.31 26.84 32.31
CA PRO A 22 16.10 27.47 31.01
C PRO A 22 15.30 26.58 30.06
N ASP A 23 14.37 27.18 29.30
CA ASP A 23 13.52 26.43 28.37
C ASP A 23 14.36 25.63 27.36
N ALA A 24 15.54 26.11 26.92
CA ALA A 24 16.42 25.36 26.02
C ALA A 24 16.87 24.00 26.59
N ILE A 25 17.09 23.90 27.91
CA ILE A 25 17.43 22.64 28.59
C ILE A 25 16.18 21.75 28.68
N ILE A 26 15.01 22.34 28.92
CA ILE A 26 13.74 21.60 28.93
C ILE A 26 13.47 21.02 27.53
N GLN A 27 13.73 21.81 26.47
CA GLN A 27 13.56 21.38 25.08
C GLN A 27 14.47 20.20 24.73
N SER A 28 15.75 20.23 25.15
CA SER A 28 16.69 19.14 24.85
C SER A 28 16.32 17.81 25.52
N ILE A 29 15.62 17.86 26.66
CA ILE A 29 15.07 16.69 27.34
C ILE A 29 13.72 16.27 26.75
N ALA A 30 12.84 17.23 26.45
CA ALA A 30 11.47 16.97 26.00
C ALA A 30 11.42 16.45 24.56
N MET A 31 12.26 16.95 23.66
CA MET A 31 12.26 16.59 22.25
C MET A 31 12.44 15.07 22.00
N PRO A 32 13.50 14.40 22.52
CA PRO A 32 13.66 12.96 22.31
C PRO A 32 12.51 12.14 22.92
N LYS A 33 11.95 12.58 24.05
CA LYS A 33 10.79 11.93 24.68
C LYS A 33 9.53 12.08 23.82
N ALA A 34 9.27 13.27 23.30
CA ALA A 34 8.13 13.53 22.42
C ALA A 34 8.23 12.73 21.12
N ILE A 35 9.43 12.61 20.54
CA ILE A 35 9.69 11.74 19.39
C ILE A 35 9.38 10.28 19.73
N ALA A 36 9.90 9.77 20.85
CA ALA A 36 9.65 8.40 21.28
C ALA A 36 8.16 8.12 21.51
N SER A 37 7.42 9.06 22.12
CA SER A 37 5.97 8.94 22.32
C SER A 37 5.16 9.04 21.02
N ALA A 38 5.63 9.82 20.04
CA ALA A 38 4.95 9.98 18.76
C ALA A 38 5.24 8.83 17.79
N LYS A 39 6.43 8.22 17.86
CA LYS A 39 6.88 7.16 16.95
C LYS A 39 5.86 6.03 16.76
N PRO A 40 5.30 5.38 17.81
CA PRO A 40 4.34 4.30 17.62
C PRO A 40 2.99 4.76 17.04
N LEU A 41 2.69 6.06 17.05
CA LEU A 41 1.49 6.61 16.43
C LEU A 41 1.69 6.98 14.96
N LEU A 42 2.95 7.16 14.56
CA LEU A 42 3.31 7.65 13.23
C LEU A 42 3.85 6.56 12.33
N TYR A 43 4.48 5.54 12.88
CA TYR A 43 5.17 4.51 12.10
C TYR A 43 4.64 3.11 12.42
N ASN A 44 4.26 2.39 11.36
CA ASN A 44 3.89 0.99 11.44
C ASN A 44 5.13 0.11 11.21
N SER A 45 5.86 -0.25 12.27
CA SER A 45 7.02 -1.13 12.11
C SER A 45 6.65 -2.55 11.70
N LEU A 46 5.43 -3.00 12.01
CA LEU A 46 4.93 -4.33 11.66
C LEU A 46 4.43 -4.39 10.21
N GLY A 47 3.79 -3.32 9.74
CA GLY A 47 3.28 -3.21 8.37
C GLY A 47 4.34 -2.87 7.33
N ASP A 48 5.59 -2.65 7.73
CA ASP A 48 6.74 -2.51 6.83
C ASP A 48 7.52 -3.83 6.81
N PRO A 49 7.20 -4.76 5.88
CA PRO A 49 7.79 -6.09 5.85
C PRO A 49 9.29 -6.06 5.54
N LEU A 50 9.81 -4.97 4.96
CA LEU A 50 11.21 -4.86 4.61
C LEU A 50 12.10 -4.71 5.85
N ASN A 51 11.56 -4.21 6.97
CA ASN A 51 12.28 -4.20 8.25
C ASN A 51 12.60 -5.59 8.79
N ALA A 52 11.85 -6.62 8.38
CA ALA A 52 12.09 -7.99 8.82
C ALA A 52 13.17 -8.70 8.00
N SER A 53 13.64 -8.08 6.90
CA SER A 53 14.64 -8.66 6.02
C SER A 53 16.03 -8.16 6.34
N ALA A 54 16.91 -9.05 6.84
CA ALA A 54 18.34 -8.76 7.02
C ALA A 54 19.02 -8.26 5.73
N GLN A 55 18.54 -8.71 4.57
CA GLN A 55 19.06 -8.24 3.27
C GLN A 55 18.72 -6.78 2.98
N VAL A 56 17.69 -6.24 3.63
CA VAL A 56 17.38 -4.82 3.58
C VAL A 56 18.06 -4.10 4.72
N VAL A 57 17.81 -4.49 5.98
CA VAL A 57 18.22 -3.71 7.15
C VAL A 57 19.73 -3.70 7.41
N ASP A 58 20.45 -4.78 7.06
CA ASP A 58 21.89 -4.90 7.32
C ASP A 58 22.74 -4.50 6.09
N THR A 59 22.12 -3.96 5.05
CA THR A 59 22.80 -3.57 3.79
C THR A 59 22.48 -2.11 3.42
N PRO A 60 23.16 -1.52 2.43
CA PRO A 60 22.80 -0.19 1.93
C PRO A 60 21.36 -0.08 1.40
N MET A 61 20.65 -1.19 1.19
CA MET A 61 19.23 -1.17 0.83
C MET A 61 18.35 -0.55 1.92
N HIS A 62 18.80 -0.53 3.18
CA HIS A 62 18.14 0.18 4.27
C HIS A 62 17.94 1.67 3.93
N ASP A 63 18.83 2.27 3.13
CA ASP A 63 18.70 3.67 2.73
C ASP A 63 17.48 3.91 1.82
N ASN A 64 16.87 2.88 1.25
CA ASN A 64 15.62 2.98 0.50
C ASN A 64 14.38 3.05 1.41
N LEU A 65 14.50 2.80 2.71
CA LEU A 65 13.41 2.94 3.68
C LEU A 65 13.24 4.42 4.04
N LYS A 66 12.33 5.09 3.32
CA LYS A 66 12.08 6.54 3.45
C LYS A 66 10.71 6.83 4.10
N GLY A 67 10.59 8.02 4.68
CA GLY A 67 9.32 8.51 5.21
C GLY A 67 8.44 9.19 4.16
N LEU A 68 7.16 9.36 4.47
CA LEU A 68 6.17 10.03 3.59
C LEU A 68 6.60 11.42 3.09
N ALA A 69 7.38 12.17 3.90
CA ALA A 69 7.89 13.47 3.46
C ALA A 69 8.86 13.36 2.28
N SER A 70 9.71 12.33 2.26
CA SER A 70 10.60 12.04 1.14
C SER A 70 9.81 11.59 -0.08
N PHE A 71 8.83 10.69 0.09
CA PHE A 71 7.93 10.30 -0.99
C PHE A 71 7.27 11.51 -1.66
N PHE A 72 6.69 12.42 -0.89
CA PHE A 72 6.06 13.62 -1.47
C PHE A 72 7.07 14.59 -2.08
N ASN A 73 8.30 14.65 -1.56
CA ASN A 73 9.37 15.38 -2.24
C ASN A 73 9.65 14.77 -3.62
N ASP A 74 9.81 13.45 -3.70
CA ASP A 74 10.10 12.74 -4.93
C ASP A 74 8.97 12.86 -5.97
N VAL A 75 7.71 12.86 -5.51
CA VAL A 75 6.54 13.19 -6.33
C VAL A 75 6.64 14.60 -6.91
N ASN A 76 7.04 15.60 -6.11
CA ASN A 76 7.16 16.99 -6.56
C ASN A 76 8.36 17.22 -7.48
N THR A 77 9.46 16.49 -7.28
CA THR A 77 10.71 16.65 -8.04
C THR A 77 10.84 15.70 -9.23
N ASN A 78 9.83 14.87 -9.50
CA ASN A 78 9.84 13.86 -10.56
C ASN A 78 11.01 12.87 -10.41
N THR A 79 11.28 12.45 -9.18
CA THR A 79 12.38 11.54 -8.82
C THR A 79 11.88 10.29 -8.09
N LEU A 80 10.59 9.96 -8.26
CA LEU A 80 10.02 8.77 -7.65
C LEU A 80 10.70 7.51 -8.21
N PRO A 81 11.07 6.53 -7.36
CA PRO A 81 11.54 5.23 -7.82
C PRO A 81 10.51 4.51 -8.69
N GLU A 82 10.98 3.58 -9.51
CA GLU A 82 10.17 2.73 -10.38
C GLU A 82 9.06 1.99 -9.62
N VAL A 83 9.37 1.54 -8.40
CA VAL A 83 8.43 0.91 -7.48
C VAL A 83 8.53 1.60 -6.12
N SER A 84 7.41 2.15 -5.65
CA SER A 84 7.30 2.78 -4.34
C SER A 84 6.18 2.15 -3.53
N PHE A 85 6.51 1.56 -2.38
CA PHE A 85 5.53 1.09 -1.40
C PHE A 85 5.25 2.21 -0.40
N VAL A 86 3.98 2.58 -0.25
CA VAL A 86 3.57 3.66 0.65
C VAL A 86 2.69 3.09 1.75
N ILE A 87 3.12 3.28 2.99
CA ILE A 87 2.36 2.89 4.18
C ILE A 87 1.91 4.19 4.89
N PRO A 88 0.59 4.38 5.15
CA PRO A 88 0.11 5.52 5.92
C PRO A 88 0.62 5.49 7.35
N LYS A 89 0.52 6.62 8.06
CA LYS A 89 0.72 6.64 9.51
C LYS A 89 -0.34 5.75 10.16
N ASN A 90 -0.03 5.18 11.34
CA ASN A 90 -0.99 4.32 12.05
C ASN A 90 -2.35 4.99 12.28
N LEU A 91 -2.37 6.29 12.59
CA LEU A 91 -3.61 7.03 12.82
C LEU A 91 -4.42 7.34 11.54
N ASP A 92 -3.85 7.07 10.37
CA ASP A 92 -4.41 7.32 9.05
C ASP A 92 -4.56 6.01 8.24
N SER A 93 -4.29 4.84 8.84
CA SER A 93 -4.22 3.55 8.12
C SER A 93 -5.56 2.88 7.87
N GLY A 94 -6.60 3.35 8.54
CA GLY A 94 -7.92 2.68 8.55
C GLY A 94 -8.01 1.47 9.49
N HIS A 95 -6.92 1.11 10.17
CA HIS A 95 -6.89 -0.05 11.07
C HIS A 95 -7.94 0.04 12.19
N PRO A 96 -8.69 -1.04 12.45
CA PRO A 96 -9.65 -1.10 13.55
C PRO A 96 -9.03 -0.78 14.91
N GLY A 97 -9.77 -0.07 15.76
CA GLY A 97 -9.39 0.20 17.15
C GLY A 97 -8.58 1.48 17.39
N TYR A 98 -7.76 1.94 16.43
CA TYR A 98 -6.97 3.17 16.59
C TYR A 98 -6.97 4.13 15.38
N SER A 99 -7.55 3.72 14.25
CA SER A 99 -7.82 4.58 13.09
C SER A 99 -9.30 4.47 12.69
N ALA A 100 -9.69 5.12 11.59
CA ALA A 100 -11.02 5.04 11.00
C ALA A 100 -10.94 5.01 9.46
N PRO A 101 -11.90 4.38 8.75
CA PRO A 101 -11.97 4.39 7.29
C PRO A 101 -11.89 5.79 6.68
N ALA A 102 -12.61 6.77 7.25
CA ALA A 102 -12.61 8.15 6.76
C ALA A 102 -11.21 8.82 6.79
N ARG A 103 -10.32 8.40 7.70
CA ARG A 103 -8.93 8.91 7.73
C ARG A 103 -8.07 8.29 6.66
N TYR A 104 -8.26 6.99 6.40
CA TYR A 104 -7.60 6.30 5.30
C TYR A 104 -8.03 6.88 3.95
N GLU A 105 -9.32 7.09 3.75
CA GLU A 105 -9.86 7.74 2.55
C GLU A 105 -9.30 9.16 2.36
N ALA A 106 -9.22 9.96 3.44
CA ALA A 106 -8.61 11.29 3.38
C ALA A 106 -7.12 11.24 3.00
N PHE A 107 -6.37 10.28 3.54
CA PHE A 107 -4.97 10.05 3.18
C PHE A 107 -4.82 9.66 1.70
N LEU A 108 -5.63 8.72 1.21
CA LEU A 108 -5.61 8.29 -0.19
C LEU A 108 -5.98 9.44 -1.13
N ALA A 109 -7.04 10.20 -0.81
CA ALA A 109 -7.46 11.34 -1.62
C ALA A 109 -6.34 12.39 -1.75
N ASP A 110 -5.68 12.72 -0.63
CA ASP A 110 -4.56 13.65 -0.60
C ASP A 110 -3.34 13.14 -1.40
N LEU A 111 -2.98 11.86 -1.24
CA LEU A 111 -1.87 11.25 -1.97
C LEU A 111 -2.14 11.24 -3.47
N ILE A 112 -3.31 10.76 -3.90
CA ILE A 112 -3.70 10.69 -5.31
C ILE A 112 -3.70 12.10 -5.92
N ALA A 113 -4.28 13.08 -5.23
CA ALA A 113 -4.32 14.46 -5.69
C ALA A 113 -2.92 15.05 -5.88
N LYS A 114 -1.98 14.77 -4.96
CA LYS A 114 -0.58 15.22 -5.09
C LYS A 114 0.15 14.57 -6.26
N VAL A 115 -0.05 13.27 -6.49
CA VAL A 115 0.54 12.59 -7.66
C VAL A 115 -0.06 13.14 -8.96
N GLN A 116 -1.38 13.31 -9.03
CA GLN A 116 -2.07 13.86 -10.19
C GLN A 116 -1.71 15.34 -10.48
N ALA A 117 -1.35 16.10 -9.44
CA ALA A 117 -0.89 17.48 -9.57
C ALA A 117 0.48 17.61 -10.26
N ASN A 118 1.22 16.49 -10.45
CA ASN A 118 2.38 16.42 -11.32
C ASN A 118 2.06 15.60 -12.59
N PRO A 119 1.60 16.24 -13.68
CA PRO A 119 1.17 15.53 -14.89
C PRO A 119 2.27 14.70 -15.55
N ALA A 120 3.51 15.18 -15.53
CA ALA A 120 4.67 14.49 -16.12
C ALA A 120 5.01 13.19 -15.39
N LEU A 121 4.77 13.14 -14.08
CA LEU A 121 4.86 11.89 -13.31
C LEU A 121 3.62 11.02 -13.54
N TYR A 122 2.43 11.62 -13.45
CA TYR A 122 1.17 10.88 -13.46
C TYR A 122 0.92 10.14 -14.79
N GLU A 123 1.34 10.71 -15.92
CA GLU A 123 1.14 10.11 -17.25
C GLU A 123 1.71 8.69 -17.39
N SER A 124 2.71 8.33 -16.58
CA SER A 124 3.35 7.01 -16.56
C SER A 124 3.18 6.28 -15.21
N THR A 125 2.29 6.72 -14.34
CA THR A 125 2.13 6.16 -12.99
C THR A 125 0.89 5.27 -12.88
N ALA A 126 1.04 4.16 -12.15
CA ALA A 126 -0.07 3.36 -11.64
C ALA A 126 -0.02 3.34 -10.10
N ILE A 127 -1.12 3.73 -9.47
CA ILE A 127 -1.29 3.65 -8.01
C ILE A 127 -2.17 2.43 -7.72
N VAL A 128 -1.59 1.43 -7.07
CA VAL A 128 -2.31 0.24 -6.58
C VAL A 128 -2.60 0.43 -5.09
N ILE A 129 -3.87 0.39 -4.72
CA ILE A 129 -4.37 0.64 -3.37
C ILE A 129 -4.95 -0.65 -2.84
N THR A 130 -4.46 -1.12 -1.70
CA THR A 130 -4.96 -2.31 -1.01
C THR A 130 -4.75 -2.17 0.50
N THR A 131 -5.37 -3.05 1.28
CA THR A 131 -5.04 -3.26 2.69
C THR A 131 -4.14 -4.49 2.87
N ASP A 132 -3.48 -4.61 4.02
CA ASP A 132 -2.71 -5.80 4.38
C ASP A 132 -3.63 -6.95 4.82
N GLU A 133 -4.77 -6.63 5.43
CA GLU A 133 -5.74 -7.60 5.95
C GLU A 133 -7.19 -7.06 5.93
N GLY A 134 -8.15 -7.89 6.35
CA GLY A 134 -9.60 -7.63 6.26
C GLY A 134 -10.27 -6.99 7.49
N GLY A 135 -9.51 -6.60 8.50
CA GLY A 135 -9.92 -5.97 9.75
C GLY A 135 -10.66 -6.89 10.74
N GLY A 136 -10.77 -8.18 10.45
CA GLY A 136 -11.66 -9.11 11.15
C GLY A 136 -13.16 -8.87 10.88
N TYR A 137 -13.47 -8.08 9.84
CA TYR A 137 -14.85 -7.90 9.39
C TYR A 137 -15.36 -9.15 8.67
N PHE A 138 -16.68 -9.35 8.66
CA PHE A 138 -17.30 -10.44 7.92
C PHE A 138 -17.15 -10.22 6.41
N ASP A 139 -16.68 -11.24 5.72
CA ASP A 139 -16.67 -11.33 4.27
C ASP A 139 -17.17 -12.71 3.83
N SER A 140 -18.07 -12.74 2.84
CA SER A 140 -18.65 -13.98 2.32
C SER A 140 -17.90 -14.53 1.09
N GLY A 141 -16.72 -13.99 0.79
CA GLY A 141 -15.95 -14.33 -0.40
C GLY A 141 -15.41 -15.75 -0.37
N TYR A 142 -15.21 -16.30 -1.56
CA TYR A 142 -14.40 -17.50 -1.73
C TYR A 142 -12.96 -17.23 -1.27
N ILE A 143 -12.41 -18.18 -0.50
CA ILE A 143 -11.02 -18.16 -0.03
C ILE A 143 -10.35 -19.42 -0.54
N GLN A 144 -9.26 -19.23 -1.27
CA GLN A 144 -8.49 -20.33 -1.83
C GLN A 144 -7.50 -20.89 -0.79
N SER A 145 -7.48 -22.21 -0.62
CA SER A 145 -6.46 -22.90 0.17
C SER A 145 -5.18 -23.07 -0.66
N VAL A 146 -4.43 -21.98 -0.84
CA VAL A 146 -3.19 -21.96 -1.63
C VAL A 146 -1.99 -22.64 -0.95
N ASP A 147 -1.96 -22.67 0.38
CA ASP A 147 -0.97 -23.37 1.19
C ASP A 147 -1.55 -23.68 2.59
N PHE A 148 -0.69 -24.03 3.57
CA PHE A 148 -1.11 -24.30 4.94
C PHE A 148 -1.84 -23.12 5.61
N PHE A 149 -1.44 -21.88 5.30
CA PHE A 149 -2.10 -20.68 5.80
C PHE A 149 -3.28 -20.27 4.90
N GLY A 150 -3.18 -20.56 3.60
CA GLY A 150 -4.18 -20.14 2.61
C GLY A 150 -4.19 -18.62 2.42
N ASP A 151 -5.18 -18.12 1.68
CA ASP A 151 -5.51 -16.71 1.71
C ASP A 151 -6.37 -16.34 2.92
N GLY A 152 -6.39 -15.05 3.24
CA GLY A 152 -7.32 -14.47 4.22
C GLY A 152 -8.67 -14.13 3.60
N THR A 153 -9.50 -13.40 4.35
CA THR A 153 -10.72 -12.78 3.81
C THR A 153 -10.39 -11.82 2.67
N ARG A 154 -11.34 -11.58 1.76
CA ARG A 154 -11.13 -10.61 0.68
C ARG A 154 -10.84 -9.22 1.24
N ILE A 155 -10.07 -8.48 0.47
CA ILE A 155 -9.66 -7.10 0.74
C ILE A 155 -9.93 -6.24 -0.50
N PRO A 156 -10.11 -4.92 -0.36
CA PRO A 156 -10.22 -4.04 -1.51
C PRO A 156 -8.89 -3.98 -2.27
N LEU A 157 -8.95 -4.05 -3.60
CA LEU A 157 -7.84 -3.70 -4.48
C LEU A 157 -8.35 -2.73 -5.54
N ILE A 158 -7.77 -1.53 -5.58
CA ILE A 158 -8.16 -0.46 -6.50
C ILE A 158 -6.92 -0.01 -7.27
N VAL A 159 -7.07 0.21 -8.57
CA VAL A 159 -6.01 0.77 -9.42
C VAL A 159 -6.43 2.15 -9.92
N VAL A 160 -5.58 3.14 -9.70
CA VAL A 160 -5.73 4.51 -10.22
C VAL A 160 -4.57 4.81 -11.16
N SER A 161 -4.85 4.96 -12.45
CA SER A 161 -3.83 5.20 -13.48
C SER A 161 -4.47 5.76 -14.76
N PRO A 162 -3.73 6.53 -15.59
CA PRO A 162 -4.15 6.81 -16.97
C PRO A 162 -4.40 5.55 -17.80
N TYR A 163 -3.74 4.43 -17.45
CA TYR A 163 -3.88 3.14 -18.13
C TYR A 163 -4.96 2.24 -17.50
N ALA A 164 -5.55 2.60 -16.36
CA ALA A 164 -6.57 1.79 -15.72
C ALA A 164 -7.85 1.75 -16.58
N LYS A 165 -8.49 0.58 -16.67
CA LYS A 165 -9.83 0.48 -17.27
C LYS A 165 -10.81 1.28 -16.40
N LYS A 166 -11.57 2.19 -17.02
CA LYS A 166 -12.51 3.09 -16.31
C LYS A 166 -13.83 2.37 -16.02
N GLY A 167 -14.34 2.51 -14.79
CA GLY A 167 -15.62 1.92 -14.38
C GLY A 167 -15.65 0.40 -14.49
N TYR A 168 -14.50 -0.25 -14.36
CA TYR A 168 -14.32 -1.67 -14.59
C TYR A 168 -14.08 -2.39 -13.27
N VAL A 169 -14.80 -3.50 -13.06
CA VAL A 169 -14.57 -4.43 -11.96
C VAL A 169 -13.98 -5.70 -12.57
N ASP A 170 -12.81 -6.09 -12.08
CA ASP A 170 -12.19 -7.35 -12.46
C ASP A 170 -12.59 -8.43 -11.46
N HIS A 171 -12.91 -9.62 -11.98
CA HIS A 171 -13.34 -10.77 -11.19
C HIS A 171 -12.27 -11.88 -11.16
N THR A 172 -11.11 -11.65 -11.78
CA THR A 172 -9.95 -12.54 -11.69
C THR A 172 -9.53 -12.69 -10.22
N TYR A 173 -9.23 -13.92 -9.78
CA TYR A 173 -8.74 -14.16 -8.42
C TYR A 173 -7.31 -13.60 -8.23
N TYR A 174 -7.14 -12.73 -7.23
CA TYR A 174 -5.89 -12.09 -6.86
C TYR A 174 -5.62 -12.24 -5.36
N ASP A 175 -4.35 -12.20 -4.99
CA ASP A 175 -3.84 -12.07 -3.63
C ASP A 175 -2.76 -10.96 -3.57
N HIS A 176 -2.15 -10.70 -2.42
CA HIS A 176 -1.07 -9.71 -2.31
C HIS A 176 0.12 -10.01 -3.23
N SER A 177 0.41 -11.28 -3.51
CA SER A 177 1.49 -11.71 -4.40
C SER A 177 1.22 -11.32 -5.86
N SER A 178 -0.03 -11.02 -6.22
CA SER A 178 -0.40 -10.51 -7.54
C SER A 178 0.23 -9.14 -7.83
N ILE A 179 0.51 -8.33 -6.80
CA ILE A 179 1.26 -7.07 -6.94
C ILE A 179 2.72 -7.34 -7.32
N LEU A 180 3.34 -8.36 -6.70
CA LEU A 180 4.69 -8.78 -7.05
C LEU A 180 4.75 -9.30 -8.49
N LYS A 181 3.81 -10.15 -8.90
CA LYS A 181 3.69 -10.60 -10.30
C LYS A 181 3.53 -9.45 -11.29
N PHE A 182 2.75 -8.43 -10.94
CA PHE A 182 2.59 -7.26 -11.79
C PHE A 182 3.92 -6.51 -11.97
N ILE A 183 4.68 -6.32 -10.89
CA ILE A 183 6.03 -5.74 -10.92
C ILE A 183 6.95 -6.60 -11.79
N GLU A 184 7.02 -7.91 -11.54
CA GLU A 184 7.86 -8.82 -12.30
C GLU A 184 7.55 -8.76 -13.79
N ARG A 185 6.27 -8.73 -14.15
CA ARG A 185 5.83 -8.63 -15.54
C ARG A 185 6.16 -7.28 -16.17
N ASN A 186 6.00 -6.18 -15.44
CA ASN A 186 6.27 -4.84 -15.95
C ASN A 186 7.78 -4.61 -16.21
N TRP A 187 8.64 -5.12 -15.33
CA TRP A 187 10.11 -4.97 -15.44
C TRP A 187 10.83 -6.22 -15.98
N GLN A 188 10.10 -7.22 -16.45
CA GLN A 188 10.64 -8.48 -17.01
C GLN A 188 11.60 -9.19 -16.04
N LEU A 189 11.25 -9.20 -14.76
CA LEU A 189 12.04 -9.83 -13.71
C LEU A 189 11.69 -11.34 -13.60
N PRO A 190 12.64 -12.18 -13.15
CA PRO A 190 12.31 -13.53 -12.73
C PRO A 190 11.45 -13.50 -11.47
N THR A 191 10.79 -14.63 -11.17
CA THR A 191 10.11 -14.82 -9.89
C THR A 191 11.08 -14.68 -8.72
N LEU A 192 10.58 -14.16 -7.60
CA LEU A 192 11.42 -13.80 -6.46
C LEU A 192 12.15 -15.01 -5.85
N SER A 193 11.47 -16.16 -5.79
CA SER A 193 12.05 -17.41 -5.29
C SER A 193 11.20 -18.62 -5.69
N ASN A 194 11.73 -19.84 -5.53
CA ASN A 194 10.94 -21.07 -5.75
C ASN A 194 9.83 -21.31 -4.70
N ARG A 195 9.72 -20.47 -3.66
CA ARG A 195 8.75 -20.63 -2.56
C ARG A 195 7.64 -19.59 -2.57
N SER A 196 7.77 -18.54 -3.39
CA SER A 196 6.80 -17.46 -3.45
C SER A 196 5.60 -17.84 -4.32
N ARG A 197 4.45 -17.23 -4.04
CA ARG A 197 3.19 -17.54 -4.75
C ARG A 197 3.13 -16.94 -6.16
N ASP A 198 4.02 -16.00 -6.48
CA ASP A 198 4.31 -15.50 -7.83
C ASP A 198 4.59 -16.61 -8.87
N ASN A 199 5.00 -17.81 -8.45
CA ASN A 199 5.16 -18.98 -9.32
C ASN A 199 3.85 -19.64 -9.77
N LEU A 200 2.72 -19.33 -9.13
CA LEU A 200 1.42 -19.94 -9.47
C LEU A 200 0.95 -19.49 -10.88
N PRO A 201 0.15 -20.29 -11.59
CA PRO A 201 -0.41 -19.86 -12.87
C PRO A 201 -1.43 -18.73 -12.71
N ASN A 202 -1.69 -18.00 -13.80
CA ASN A 202 -2.83 -17.10 -13.86
C ASN A 202 -4.16 -17.90 -13.86
N PRO A 203 -5.24 -17.40 -13.22
CA PRO A 203 -6.54 -18.06 -13.17
C PRO A 203 -7.14 -18.29 -14.55
N LYS A 204 -7.78 -19.46 -14.72
CA LYS A 204 -8.71 -19.78 -15.79
C LYS A 204 -10.11 -19.70 -15.21
N GLN A 205 -10.97 -18.92 -15.86
CA GLN A 205 -12.39 -18.84 -15.58
C GLN A 205 -13.15 -19.59 -16.67
N ASP A 206 -14.26 -20.22 -16.30
CA ASP A 206 -15.20 -20.76 -17.27
C ASP A 206 -15.76 -19.61 -18.12
N LYS A 207 -15.66 -19.74 -19.45
CA LYS A 207 -16.15 -18.75 -20.41
C LYS A 207 -17.56 -19.05 -20.89
N GLU A 208 -18.20 -20.15 -20.46
CA GLU A 208 -19.60 -20.48 -20.77
C GLU A 208 -20.62 -19.76 -19.86
N PHE A 209 -20.18 -18.73 -19.12
CA PHE A 209 -21.03 -17.78 -18.40
C PHE A 209 -21.83 -16.89 -19.38
N ASP A 210 -22.81 -17.49 -20.03
CA ASP A 210 -23.89 -16.85 -20.77
C ASP A 210 -24.75 -16.02 -19.80
N GLU A 211 -25.10 -14.81 -20.25
CA GLU A 211 -26.04 -13.83 -19.70
C GLU A 211 -27.42 -14.40 -19.26
N HIS A 212 -27.67 -15.70 -19.43
CA HIS A 212 -28.91 -16.41 -19.11
C HIS A 212 -28.84 -17.37 -17.90
N HIS A 213 -27.66 -17.59 -17.28
CA HIS A 213 -27.54 -18.43 -16.08
C HIS A 213 -27.18 -17.60 -14.84
N HIS A 214 -28.19 -17.31 -14.02
CA HIS A 214 -28.07 -16.53 -12.80
C HIS A 214 -27.32 -17.26 -11.68
N VAL A 215 -25.99 -17.29 -11.71
CA VAL A 215 -25.19 -17.47 -10.49
C VAL A 215 -23.89 -16.66 -10.57
N GLU A 216 -23.93 -15.37 -10.22
CA GLU A 216 -22.71 -14.53 -10.12
C GLU A 216 -21.66 -15.07 -9.12
N ALA A 217 -22.01 -16.07 -8.30
CA ALA A 217 -21.20 -16.60 -7.21
C ALA A 217 -19.92 -17.34 -7.64
N GLU A 218 -19.87 -17.88 -8.86
CA GLU A 218 -18.76 -18.76 -9.29
C GLU A 218 -17.71 -18.06 -10.16
N ALA A 219 -17.98 -16.85 -10.65
CA ALA A 219 -17.07 -16.11 -11.55
C ALA A 219 -15.67 -15.85 -10.96
N TYR A 220 -15.54 -15.89 -9.63
CA TYR A 220 -14.30 -15.58 -8.91
C TYR A 220 -13.51 -16.81 -8.49
N ILE A 221 -13.99 -18.03 -8.77
CA ILE A 221 -13.33 -19.28 -8.38
C ILE A 221 -12.49 -19.79 -9.57
N PRO A 222 -11.15 -19.89 -9.46
CA PRO A 222 -10.33 -20.41 -10.55
C PRO A 222 -10.54 -21.91 -10.78
N GLU A 223 -10.77 -22.33 -12.02
CA GLU A 223 -10.85 -23.76 -12.39
C GLU A 223 -9.53 -24.49 -12.20
N ASN A 224 -8.42 -23.77 -12.37
CA ASN A 224 -7.06 -24.27 -12.26
C ASN A 224 -6.42 -23.92 -10.91
N ALA A 225 -7.21 -23.82 -9.84
CA ALA A 225 -6.68 -23.58 -8.51
C ALA A 225 -5.63 -24.66 -8.10
N PRO A 226 -4.50 -24.27 -7.47
CA PRO A 226 -4.22 -22.93 -7.03
C PRO A 226 -3.71 -21.99 -8.15
N ALA A 227 -4.26 -20.78 -8.19
CA ALA A 227 -3.95 -19.77 -9.20
C ALA A 227 -4.17 -18.35 -8.66
N ILE A 228 -3.24 -17.45 -9.01
CA ILE A 228 -3.30 -16.01 -8.67
C ILE A 228 -2.94 -15.19 -9.91
N GLY A 229 -3.72 -14.15 -10.20
CA GLY A 229 -3.51 -13.33 -11.39
C GLY A 229 -2.32 -12.37 -11.28
N ASP A 230 -2.06 -11.62 -12.34
CA ASP A 230 -0.91 -10.68 -12.45
C ASP A 230 -1.34 -9.21 -12.57
N LEU A 231 -2.59 -8.89 -12.23
CA LEU A 231 -3.24 -7.57 -12.29
C LEU A 231 -3.31 -6.93 -13.69
N MET A 232 -2.78 -7.54 -14.75
CA MET A 232 -2.75 -6.93 -16.08
C MET A 232 -4.15 -6.67 -16.65
N ASN A 233 -5.14 -7.47 -16.24
CA ASN A 233 -6.54 -7.31 -16.64
C ASN A 233 -7.17 -5.98 -16.17
N LEU A 234 -6.58 -5.28 -15.20
CA LEU A 234 -7.04 -3.97 -14.73
C LEU A 234 -6.63 -2.82 -15.65
N PHE A 235 -5.73 -3.06 -16.60
CA PHE A 235 -5.13 -2.03 -17.45
C PHE A 235 -5.51 -2.15 -18.93
N SER A 236 -5.37 -1.05 -19.66
CA SER A 236 -5.53 -0.94 -21.11
C SER A 236 -4.35 -0.16 -21.71
N PHE A 237 -3.21 -0.83 -21.86
CA PHE A 237 -1.98 -0.22 -22.38
C PHE A 237 -2.07 0.20 -23.86
N ASN A 238 -2.99 -0.38 -24.63
CA ASN A 238 -3.14 -0.13 -26.06
C ASN A 238 -3.86 1.19 -26.41
N LYS A 239 -4.45 1.90 -25.43
CA LYS A 239 -5.28 3.10 -25.69
C LYS A 239 -4.51 4.43 -25.67
N VAL A 240 -3.24 4.43 -25.28
CA VAL A 240 -2.39 5.64 -25.29
C VAL A 240 -1.44 5.61 -26.49
N LYS A 241 -2.00 5.52 -27.71
CA LYS A 241 -1.33 6.15 -28.84
C LYS A 241 -1.69 7.62 -28.74
N HIS A 242 -0.74 8.45 -28.36
CA HIS A 242 -0.90 9.91 -28.39
C HIS A 242 -1.49 10.33 -29.73
N ASN A 243 -2.53 11.16 -29.67
CA ASN A 243 -2.79 12.17 -30.68
C ASN A 243 -1.53 13.05 -30.78
N LYS A 244 -0.60 12.65 -31.63
CA LYS A 244 0.42 13.49 -32.23
C LYS A 244 0.40 13.17 -33.73
N GLU A 245 0.41 14.24 -34.53
CA GLU A 245 0.31 14.32 -36.00
C GLU A 245 -1.16 14.45 -36.47
N ASP A 246 -1.64 15.57 -37.05
CA ASP A 246 -1.01 16.76 -37.65
C ASP A 246 -1.79 18.06 -37.34
#